data_AF-A0A7C3X5U2-F1
#
_entry.id   AF-A0A7C3X5U2-F1
#
_cell.length_a   1.000
_cell.length_b   1.000
_cell.length_c   1.000
_cell.angle_alpha   90.00
_cell.angle_beta   90.00
_cell.angle_gamma   90.00
#
_symmetry.space_group_name_H-M   'P 1'
#
loop_
_entity.id
_entity.type
_entity.pdbx_description
1 polymer ?
#
loop_
_entity_poly.entity_id
_entity_poly.type
_entity_poly.pdbx_seq_one_letter_code
_entity_poly.pdbx_strand_id
1 'polypeptide(L)'
;MPEARENTWQRIPFALPYPPAMIEQVRKRDGTLVPYDRGRIVSAILGALREVGRDDPALAEELALRVEKILEGRFGPLFGPPHVEEIQDAVEEVLMTSGIPEAARAYIVYREQHRRLREIKELVDPALVETYLNGQDWRVRENSNMAFSLQGLNVFLTEKIVSRYWLTQVYPAPIREAHESGDFHIHDLGTLGPYCVGWDLADLLHVGFRGVRGKVESRPPRHFRTALLQTVNFLYTLQGEAAGAQALSNVDTLLA
;
A
#
# COMPACT_ATOMS: atom_id res chain seq x y z
N MET A 1 -66.47 40.00 -33.23
CA MET A 1 -65.19 39.36 -33.61
C MET A 1 -64.11 39.96 -32.74
N PRO A 2 -63.21 39.15 -32.16
CA PRO A 2 -62.55 39.47 -30.89
C PRO A 2 -61.24 40.25 -31.06
N GLU A 3 -60.90 40.93 -29.97
CA GLU A 3 -59.78 41.84 -29.73
C GLU A 3 -58.41 41.18 -29.93
N ALA A 4 -57.49 41.94 -30.54
CA ALA A 4 -56.09 41.59 -30.68
C ALA A 4 -55.41 41.62 -29.31
N ARG A 5 -54.89 40.46 -28.87
CA ARG A 5 -54.05 40.37 -27.67
C ARG A 5 -52.64 40.85 -28.01
N GLU A 6 -52.21 41.92 -27.35
CA GLU A 6 -50.83 42.39 -27.33
C GLU A 6 -49.91 41.33 -26.71
N ASN A 7 -48.88 40.94 -27.46
CA ASN A 7 -47.83 40.02 -27.00
C ASN A 7 -46.83 40.79 -26.11
N THR A 8 -47.05 40.76 -24.80
CA THR A 8 -46.10 41.23 -23.78
C THR A 8 -45.02 40.19 -23.50
N TRP A 9 -44.09 39.98 -24.43
CA TRP A 9 -42.83 39.31 -24.12
C TRP A 9 -41.85 40.33 -23.53
N GLN A 10 -42.04 40.63 -22.24
CA GLN A 10 -41.02 41.31 -21.44
C GLN A 10 -39.73 40.49 -21.50
N ARG A 11 -38.63 41.15 -21.89
CA ARG A 11 -37.27 40.63 -21.81
C ARG A 11 -36.97 40.26 -20.36
N ILE A 12 -36.96 38.97 -20.05
CA ILE A 12 -36.37 38.44 -18.83
C ILE A 12 -34.85 38.62 -18.97
N PRO A 13 -34.16 39.35 -18.07
CA PRO A 13 -32.71 39.43 -18.11
C PRO A 13 -32.15 38.06 -17.75
N PHE A 14 -31.55 37.37 -18.72
CA PHE A 14 -30.84 36.11 -18.49
C PHE A 14 -29.48 36.41 -17.84
N ALA A 15 -29.50 36.65 -16.54
CA ALA A 15 -28.32 36.55 -15.70
C ALA A 15 -28.58 35.39 -14.73
N LEU A 16 -28.07 34.20 -15.07
CA LEU A 16 -28.03 33.10 -14.11
C LEU A 16 -26.97 33.45 -13.05
N PRO A 17 -27.32 33.50 -11.75
CA PRO A 17 -26.36 33.69 -10.69
C PRO A 17 -25.83 32.31 -10.29
N TYR A 18 -24.94 31.73 -11.09
CA TYR A 18 -24.13 30.64 -10.56
C TYR A 18 -23.00 31.26 -9.73
N PRO A 19 -22.88 30.98 -8.42
CA PRO A 19 -21.68 31.34 -7.69
C PRO A 19 -20.49 30.65 -8.38
N PRO A 20 -19.28 31.25 -8.34
CA PRO A 20 -18.08 30.58 -8.85
C PRO A 20 -18.01 29.18 -8.24
N ALA A 21 -17.69 28.17 -9.07
CA ALA A 21 -17.61 26.78 -8.68
C ALA A 21 -16.41 26.56 -7.74
N MET A 22 -16.49 27.09 -6.51
CA MET A 22 -15.39 27.06 -5.57
C MET A 22 -15.31 25.70 -4.88
N ILE A 23 -14.09 25.19 -4.80
CA ILE A 23 -13.77 23.99 -4.04
C ILE A 23 -13.56 24.39 -2.59
N GLU A 24 -14.45 23.95 -1.70
CA GLU A 24 -14.35 24.26 -0.27
C GLU A 24 -13.55 23.22 0.51
N GLN A 25 -13.55 21.98 0.05
CA GLN A 25 -12.99 20.84 0.78
C GLN A 25 -12.20 19.91 -0.14
N VAL A 26 -11.27 19.18 0.45
CA VAL A 26 -10.46 18.13 -0.18
C VAL A 26 -10.61 16.85 0.61
N ARG A 27 -10.80 15.73 -0.09
CA ARG A 27 -10.79 14.39 0.50
C ARG A 27 -9.37 13.85 0.57
N LYS A 28 -8.91 13.52 1.77
CA LYS A 28 -7.64 12.82 2.01
C LYS A 28 -7.79 11.32 1.71
N ARG A 29 -6.64 10.63 1.67
CA ARG A 29 -6.54 9.18 1.38
C ARG A 29 -7.25 8.29 2.40
N ASP A 30 -7.32 8.75 3.65
CA ASP A 30 -8.06 8.09 4.74
C ASP A 30 -9.57 8.36 4.68
N GLY A 31 -10.04 9.08 3.65
CA GLY A 31 -11.43 9.49 3.48
C GLY A 31 -11.80 10.77 4.23
N THR A 32 -10.93 11.33 5.07
CA THR A 32 -11.23 12.54 5.84
C THR A 32 -11.36 13.76 4.94
N LEU A 33 -12.31 14.64 5.26
CA LEU A 33 -12.50 15.91 4.56
C LEU A 33 -11.77 17.02 5.31
N VAL A 34 -10.97 17.81 4.58
CA VAL A 34 -10.27 18.98 5.11
C VAL A 34 -10.56 20.21 4.25
N PRO A 35 -10.46 21.43 4.81
CA PRO A 35 -10.58 22.65 4.02
C PRO A 35 -9.59 22.67 2.85
N TYR A 36 -10.04 23.14 1.69
CA TYR A 36 -9.16 23.38 0.55
C TYR A 36 -8.23 24.56 0.84
N ASP A 37 -6.95 24.38 0.52
CA ASP A 37 -5.91 25.38 0.74
C ASP A 37 -4.99 25.42 -0.50
N ARG A 38 -5.19 26.44 -1.33
CA ARG A 38 -4.36 26.70 -2.51
C ARG A 38 -2.89 26.93 -2.15
N GLY A 39 -2.59 27.45 -0.96
CA GLY A 39 -1.22 27.68 -0.51
C GLY A 39 -0.39 26.39 -0.47
N ARG A 40 -1.03 25.23 -0.28
CA ARG A 40 -0.35 23.91 -0.36
C ARG A 40 0.04 23.56 -1.79
N ILE A 41 -0.78 23.95 -2.78
CA ILE A 41 -0.50 23.75 -4.21
C ILE A 41 0.67 24.65 -4.63
N VAL A 42 0.62 25.93 -4.26
CA VAL A 42 1.69 26.91 -4.52
C VAL A 42 3.01 26.41 -3.95
N SER A 43 3.01 25.98 -2.69
CA SER A 43 4.21 25.46 -2.02
C SER A 43 4.78 24.23 -2.72
N ALA A 44 3.93 23.34 -3.21
CA ALA A 44 4.35 22.13 -3.90
C ALA A 44 4.94 22.43 -5.28
N ILE A 45 4.33 23.34 -6.03
CA ILE A 45 4.84 23.83 -7.32
C ILE A 45 6.18 24.55 -7.12
N LEU A 46 6.27 25.44 -6.14
CA LEU A 46 7.50 26.18 -5.84
C LEU A 46 8.64 25.23 -5.44
N GLY A 47 8.34 24.17 -4.68
CA GLY A 47 9.31 23.12 -4.36
C GLY A 47 9.87 22.44 -5.62
N ALA A 48 8.99 22.09 -6.57
CA ALA A 48 9.41 21.49 -7.84
C ALA A 48 10.23 22.45 -8.72
N LEU A 49 9.87 23.73 -8.74
CA LEU A 49 10.62 24.77 -9.47
C LEU A 49 12.02 24.98 -8.86
N ARG A 50 12.13 24.99 -7.53
CA ARG A 50 13.40 25.12 -6.81
C ARG A 50 14.38 23.99 -7.10
N GLU A 51 13.89 22.75 -7.19
CA GLU A 51 14.71 21.58 -7.51
C GLU A 51 15.39 21.70 -8.88
N VAL A 52 14.78 22.42 -9.81
CA VAL A 52 15.34 22.69 -11.15
C VAL A 52 16.04 24.05 -11.24
N GLY A 53 16.35 24.67 -10.09
CA GLY A 53 17.08 25.94 -10.00
C GLY A 53 16.25 27.18 -10.34
N ARG A 54 14.91 27.08 -10.33
CA ARG A 54 14.00 28.21 -10.55
C ARG A 54 13.26 28.57 -9.27
N ASP A 55 13.78 29.52 -8.50
CA ASP A 55 13.05 30.06 -7.34
C ASP A 55 12.16 31.23 -7.78
N ASP A 56 11.00 30.90 -8.35
CA ASP A 56 10.04 31.89 -8.85
C ASP A 56 8.66 31.72 -8.19
N PRO A 57 8.41 32.42 -7.07
CA PRO A 57 7.12 32.39 -6.38
C PRO A 57 5.96 32.94 -7.20
N ALA A 58 6.21 33.91 -8.09
CA ALA A 58 5.17 34.52 -8.90
C ALA A 58 4.65 33.53 -9.95
N LEU A 59 5.57 32.82 -10.59
CA LEU A 59 5.24 31.71 -11.49
C LEU A 59 4.52 30.58 -10.74
N ALA A 60 4.95 30.23 -9.52
CA ALA A 60 4.28 29.20 -8.73
C ALA A 60 2.80 29.57 -8.44
N GLU A 61 2.52 30.83 -8.11
CA GLU A 61 1.16 31.33 -7.90
C GLU A 61 0.33 31.29 -9.20
N GLU A 62 0.93 31.69 -10.34
CA GLU A 62 0.27 31.63 -11.64
C GLU A 62 -0.11 30.19 -12.03
N LEU A 63 0.81 29.25 -11.84
CA LEU A 63 0.56 27.84 -12.13
C LEU A 63 -0.46 27.24 -11.16
N ALA A 64 -0.44 27.59 -9.88
CA ALA A 64 -1.44 27.16 -8.91
C ALA A 64 -2.85 27.64 -9.29
N LEU A 65 -2.99 28.87 -9.81
CA LEU A 65 -4.26 29.37 -10.34
C LEU A 65 -4.75 28.57 -11.54
N ARG A 66 -3.85 28.07 -12.40
CA ARG A 66 -4.24 27.19 -13.51
C ARG A 66 -4.72 25.83 -13.00
N VAL A 67 -4.04 25.26 -12.00
CA VAL A 67 -4.47 24.02 -11.33
C VAL A 67 -5.86 24.19 -10.73
N GLU A 68 -6.09 25.29 -10.02
CA GLU A 68 -7.39 25.63 -9.42
C GLU A 68 -8.49 25.66 -10.49
N LYS A 69 -8.29 26.36 -11.61
CA LYS A 69 -9.26 26.38 -12.73
C LYS A 69 -9.57 25.00 -13.31
N ILE A 70 -8.56 24.13 -13.42
CA ILE A 70 -8.78 22.75 -13.89
C ILE A 70 -9.64 21.98 -12.89
N LEU A 71 -9.36 22.13 -11.60
CA LEU A 71 -10.11 21.46 -10.54
C LEU A 71 -11.55 21.97 -10.45
N GLU A 72 -11.78 23.29 -10.53
CA GLU A 72 -13.13 23.89 -10.54
C GLU A 72 -13.98 23.41 -11.74
N GLY A 73 -13.33 23.05 -12.85
CA GLY A 73 -14.01 22.46 -14.02
C GLY A 73 -14.42 20.99 -13.83
N ARG A 74 -13.80 20.28 -12.89
CA ARG A 74 -14.01 18.83 -12.65
C ARG A 74 -14.77 18.54 -11.34
N PHE A 75 -14.68 19.45 -10.37
CA PHE A 75 -15.17 19.29 -9.00
C PHE A 75 -15.97 20.51 -8.55
N GLY A 76 -16.57 20.44 -7.36
CA GLY A 76 -17.31 21.55 -6.76
C GLY A 76 -18.67 21.13 -6.19
N PRO A 77 -19.59 22.08 -5.95
CA PRO A 77 -20.84 21.82 -5.24
C PRO A 77 -21.71 20.72 -5.87
N LEU A 78 -21.63 20.55 -7.19
CA LEU A 78 -22.42 19.57 -7.96
C LEU A 78 -21.73 18.20 -8.09
N PHE A 79 -20.40 18.13 -7.98
CA PHE A 79 -19.61 16.91 -8.27
C PHE A 79 -18.86 16.36 -7.04
N GLY A 80 -18.86 17.11 -5.92
CA GLY A 80 -18.17 16.75 -4.70
C GLY A 80 -16.73 17.27 -4.63
N PRO A 81 -16.07 17.10 -3.47
CA PRO A 81 -14.71 17.55 -3.24
C PRO A 81 -13.68 16.67 -3.98
N PRO A 82 -12.60 17.24 -4.54
CA PRO A 82 -11.53 16.47 -5.14
C PRO A 82 -10.81 15.59 -4.11
N HIS A 83 -10.32 14.43 -4.55
CA HIS A 83 -9.38 13.64 -3.78
C HIS A 83 -7.98 14.23 -3.88
N VAL A 84 -7.13 14.03 -2.86
CA VAL A 84 -5.77 14.57 -2.87
C VAL A 84 -4.94 14.12 -4.08
N GLU A 85 -5.16 12.92 -4.60
CA GLU A 85 -4.49 12.43 -5.81
C GLU A 85 -4.91 13.22 -7.06
N GLU A 86 -6.18 13.56 -7.20
CA GLU A 86 -6.69 14.38 -8.32
C GLU A 86 -6.02 15.77 -8.37
N ILE A 87 -5.78 16.36 -7.19
CA ILE A 87 -5.04 17.63 -7.10
C ILE A 87 -3.59 17.43 -7.55
N GLN A 88 -2.95 16.33 -7.15
CA GLN A 88 -1.57 16.04 -7.55
C GLN A 88 -1.47 15.80 -9.07
N ASP A 89 -2.43 15.10 -9.66
CA ASP A 89 -2.48 14.85 -11.10
C ASP A 89 -2.72 16.15 -11.88
N ALA A 90 -3.56 17.06 -11.37
CA ALA A 90 -3.74 18.39 -11.97
C ALA A 90 -2.46 19.25 -11.89
N VAL A 91 -1.69 19.16 -10.80
CA VAL A 91 -0.39 19.84 -10.69
C VAL A 91 0.60 19.31 -11.72
N GLU A 92 0.66 18.00 -11.88
CA GLU A 92 1.51 17.34 -12.87
C GLU A 92 1.15 17.77 -14.30
N GLU A 93 -0.14 17.76 -14.64
CA GLU A 93 -0.68 18.22 -15.93
C GLU A 93 -0.27 19.67 -16.23
N VAL A 94 -0.42 20.56 -15.25
CA VAL A 94 -0.05 21.98 -15.41
C VAL A 94 1.46 22.16 -15.58
N LEU A 95 2.29 21.46 -14.80
CA LEU A 95 3.75 21.57 -14.92
C LEU A 95 4.23 21.05 -16.29
N MET A 96 3.66 19.97 -16.79
CA MET A 96 4.00 19.43 -18.13
C MET A 96 3.61 20.40 -19.26
N THR A 97 2.41 20.98 -19.18
CA THR A 97 1.86 21.86 -20.23
C THR A 97 2.42 23.28 -20.19
N SER A 98 3.04 23.69 -19.07
CA SER A 98 3.59 25.04 -18.90
C SER A 98 5.00 25.23 -19.45
N GLY A 99 5.53 24.23 -20.18
CA GLY A 99 6.84 24.32 -20.83
C GLY A 99 8.02 24.17 -19.88
N ILE A 100 7.81 23.58 -18.70
CA ILE A 100 8.86 23.29 -17.71
C ILE A 100 8.85 21.79 -17.36
N PRO A 101 9.12 20.91 -18.35
CA PRO A 101 9.03 19.46 -18.15
C PRO A 101 10.02 18.93 -17.10
N GLU A 102 11.12 19.65 -16.83
CA GLU A 102 12.05 19.33 -15.76
C GLU A 102 11.37 19.45 -14.39
N ALA A 103 10.59 20.51 -14.16
CA ALA A 103 9.88 20.71 -12.90
C ALA A 103 8.76 19.67 -12.72
N ALA A 104 8.07 19.31 -13.81
CA ALA A 104 7.10 18.21 -13.78
C ALA A 104 7.77 16.88 -13.34
N ARG A 105 8.92 16.53 -13.92
CA ARG A 105 9.69 15.34 -13.52
C ARG A 105 10.13 15.41 -12.06
N ALA A 106 10.65 16.55 -11.61
CA ALA A 106 11.04 16.74 -10.21
C ALA A 106 9.85 16.54 -9.26
N TYR A 107 8.68 17.07 -9.61
CA TYR A 107 7.44 16.89 -8.86
C TYR A 107 7.00 15.42 -8.78
N ILE A 108 7.01 14.70 -9.90
CA ILE A 108 6.66 13.27 -9.97
C ILE A 108 7.59 12.45 -9.07
N VAL A 109 8.90 12.67 -9.18
CA VAL A 109 9.89 11.97 -8.35
C VAL A 109 9.68 12.28 -6.86
N TYR A 110 9.46 13.55 -6.51
CA TYR A 110 9.17 13.97 -5.15
C TYR A 110 7.90 13.30 -4.59
N ARG A 111 6.82 13.23 -5.37
CA ARG A 111 5.54 12.58 -5.02
C ARG A 111 5.75 11.10 -4.73
N GLU A 112 6.52 10.41 -5.58
CA GLU A 112 6.82 8.99 -5.42
C GLU A 112 7.72 8.73 -4.20
N GLN A 113 8.75 9.54 -3.98
CA GLN A 113 9.58 9.46 -2.76
C GLN A 113 8.73 9.64 -1.50
N HIS A 114 7.83 10.63 -1.49
CA HIS A 114 6.93 10.88 -0.36
C HIS A 114 5.89 9.77 -0.18
N ARG A 115 5.42 9.16 -1.26
CA ARG A 115 4.57 7.96 -1.20
C ARG A 115 5.32 6.85 -0.50
N ARG A 116 6.51 6.50 -0.98
CA ARG A 116 7.37 5.47 -0.38
C ARG A 116 7.71 5.73 1.09
N LEU A 117 8.01 6.97 1.46
CA LEU A 117 8.27 7.33 2.87
C LEU A 117 7.06 7.10 3.77
N ARG A 118 5.84 7.39 3.29
CA ARG A 118 4.61 7.08 4.03
C ARG A 118 4.40 5.57 4.15
N GLU A 119 4.60 4.83 3.06
CA GLU A 119 4.51 3.37 3.07
C GLU A 119 5.48 2.75 4.08
N ILE A 120 6.71 3.25 4.16
CA ILE A 120 7.72 2.82 5.15
C ILE A 120 7.30 3.21 6.56
N LYS A 121 6.77 4.43 6.76
CA LYS A 121 6.34 4.88 8.09
C LYS A 121 5.24 4.00 8.66
N GLU A 122 4.30 3.56 7.82
CA GLU A 122 3.26 2.61 8.22
C GLU A 122 3.81 1.23 8.62
N LEU A 123 4.98 0.83 8.10
CA LEU A 123 5.61 -0.45 8.43
C LEU A 123 6.35 -0.46 9.78
N VAL A 124 6.73 0.71 10.29
CA VAL A 124 7.53 0.86 11.52
C VAL A 124 6.76 1.64 12.58
N ASP A 125 5.44 1.78 12.43
CA ASP A 125 4.61 2.51 13.38
C ASP A 125 4.47 1.71 14.68
N PRO A 126 4.90 2.25 15.84
CA PRO A 126 4.64 1.64 17.14
C PRO A 126 3.14 1.33 17.37
N ALA A 127 2.24 2.05 16.70
CA ALA A 127 0.81 1.78 16.73
C ALA A 127 0.43 0.38 16.20
N LEU A 128 1.28 -0.29 15.41
CA LEU A 128 1.04 -1.68 15.00
C LEU A 128 1.07 -2.64 16.19
N VAL A 129 1.96 -2.39 17.16
CA VAL A 129 2.01 -3.18 18.39
C VAL A 129 0.72 -2.95 19.19
N GLU A 130 0.29 -1.70 19.34
CA GLU A 130 -0.97 -1.39 20.02
C GLU A 130 -2.18 -2.02 19.30
N THR A 131 -2.19 -2.01 17.98
CA THR A 131 -3.23 -2.65 17.15
C THR A 131 -3.35 -4.14 17.47
N TYR A 132 -2.22 -4.84 17.58
CA TYR A 132 -2.17 -6.24 17.97
C TYR A 132 -2.67 -6.43 19.41
N LEU A 133 -2.14 -5.64 20.36
CA LEU A 133 -2.49 -5.72 21.78
C LEU A 133 -3.99 -5.49 22.04
N ASN A 134 -4.61 -4.59 21.27
CA ASN A 134 -6.02 -4.27 21.37
C ASN A 134 -6.92 -5.15 20.49
N GLY A 135 -6.34 -6.07 19.71
CA GLY A 135 -7.09 -6.99 18.83
C GLY A 135 -7.94 -6.28 17.76
N GLN A 136 -7.50 -5.10 17.30
CA GLN A 136 -8.28 -4.24 16.41
C GLN A 136 -8.14 -4.59 14.92
N ASP A 137 -7.20 -5.46 14.56
CA ASP A 137 -7.01 -5.94 13.19
C ASP A 137 -7.50 -7.40 13.07
N TRP A 138 -8.33 -7.67 12.04
CA TRP A 138 -8.83 -9.02 11.78
C TRP A 138 -7.70 -10.01 11.49
N ARG A 139 -6.56 -9.53 10.98
CA ARG A 139 -5.37 -10.35 10.72
C ARG A 139 -4.79 -11.01 11.97
N VAL A 140 -5.08 -10.47 13.15
CA VAL A 140 -4.76 -11.15 14.43
C VAL A 140 -5.44 -12.53 14.52
N ARG A 141 -6.53 -12.76 13.76
CA ARG A 141 -7.30 -14.01 13.72
C ARG A 141 -7.20 -14.74 12.37
N GLU A 142 -6.37 -14.28 11.44
CA GLU A 142 -6.21 -14.91 10.12
C GLU A 142 -5.56 -16.29 10.26
N ASN A 143 -4.54 -16.40 11.13
CA ASN A 143 -3.91 -17.66 11.43
C ASN A 143 -4.63 -18.41 12.56
N SER A 144 -5.48 -19.37 12.18
CA SER A 144 -6.22 -20.23 13.12
C SER A 144 -5.36 -21.04 14.08
N ASN A 145 -4.07 -21.26 13.76
CA ASN A 145 -3.12 -21.97 14.61
C ASN A 145 -2.43 -21.05 15.65
N MET A 146 -2.62 -19.74 15.56
CA MET A 146 -1.93 -18.77 16.41
C MET A 146 -2.89 -18.06 17.36
N ALA A 147 -2.58 -18.14 18.65
CA ALA A 147 -3.26 -17.40 19.71
C ALA A 147 -2.51 -16.10 20.05
N PHE A 148 -3.20 -15.20 20.75
CA PHE A 148 -2.60 -13.97 21.30
C PHE A 148 -1.37 -14.32 22.15
N SER A 149 -0.19 -13.95 21.67
CA SER A 149 1.09 -14.34 22.27
C SER A 149 2.22 -13.48 21.72
N LEU A 150 3.38 -13.51 22.36
CA LEU A 150 4.57 -12.83 21.84
C LEU A 150 4.97 -13.35 20.45
N GLN A 151 4.84 -14.66 20.23
CA GLN A 151 5.11 -15.24 18.92
C GLN A 151 4.08 -14.79 17.88
N GLY A 152 2.80 -14.70 18.27
CA GLY A 152 1.74 -14.12 17.43
C GLY A 152 2.02 -12.67 17.06
N LEU A 153 2.53 -11.86 18.00
CA LEU A 153 2.93 -10.48 17.71
C LEU A 153 4.07 -10.44 16.67
N ASN A 154 5.11 -11.26 16.85
CA ASN A 154 6.23 -11.33 15.91
C ASN A 154 5.78 -11.71 14.50
N VAL A 155 4.90 -12.71 14.39
CA VAL A 155 4.33 -13.12 13.09
C VAL A 155 3.47 -12.01 12.50
N PHE A 156 2.57 -11.40 13.28
CA PHE A 156 1.72 -10.30 12.82
C PHE A 156 2.52 -9.12 12.25
N LEU A 157 3.58 -8.70 12.95
CA LEU A 157 4.45 -7.62 12.49
C LEU A 157 5.20 -8.02 11.21
N THR A 158 5.77 -9.22 11.20
CA THR A 158 6.50 -9.75 10.04
C THR A 158 5.57 -9.84 8.83
N GLU A 159 4.36 -10.35 9.01
CA GLU A 159 3.37 -10.52 7.96
C GLU A 159 2.96 -9.20 7.33
N LYS A 160 2.68 -8.17 8.15
CA LYS A 160 2.42 -6.81 7.66
C LYS A 160 3.56 -6.28 6.80
N ILE A 161 4.80 -6.44 7.25
CA ILE A 161 5.99 -5.93 6.56
C ILE A 161 6.26 -6.67 5.26
N VAL A 162 6.29 -8.00 5.31
CA VAL A 162 6.61 -8.86 4.17
C VAL A 162 5.51 -8.78 3.10
N SER A 163 4.24 -8.75 3.51
CA SER A 163 3.12 -8.62 2.54
C SER A 163 3.22 -7.32 1.75
N ARG A 164 3.55 -6.21 2.41
CA ARG A 164 3.74 -4.92 1.74
C ARG A 164 4.95 -4.93 0.82
N TYR A 165 6.04 -5.59 1.21
CA TYR A 165 7.19 -5.78 0.32
C TYR A 165 6.81 -6.52 -0.96
N TRP A 166 6.09 -7.64 -0.87
CA TRP A 166 5.59 -8.36 -2.05
C TRP A 166 4.76 -7.46 -2.96
N LEU A 167 3.75 -6.78 -2.40
CA LEU A 167 2.78 -6.01 -3.16
C LEU A 167 3.33 -4.70 -3.74
N THR A 168 4.40 -4.15 -3.16
CA THR A 168 4.98 -2.87 -3.61
C THR A 168 6.27 -3.02 -4.41
N GLN A 169 7.10 -4.02 -4.09
CA GLN A 169 8.43 -4.17 -4.68
C GLN A 169 8.53 -5.32 -5.70
N VAL A 170 7.72 -6.37 -5.55
CA VAL A 170 7.83 -7.58 -6.39
C VAL A 170 6.69 -7.68 -7.38
N TYR A 171 5.45 -7.55 -6.92
CA TYR A 171 4.28 -7.64 -7.79
C TYR A 171 4.03 -6.31 -8.54
N PRO A 172 3.63 -6.39 -9.83
CA PRO A 172 3.13 -5.25 -10.58
C PRO A 172 1.88 -4.63 -9.93
N ALA A 173 1.69 -3.32 -10.13
CA ALA A 173 0.55 -2.57 -9.58
C ALA A 173 -0.83 -3.22 -9.83
N PRO A 174 -1.15 -3.73 -11.05
CA PRO A 174 -2.44 -4.38 -11.29
C PRO A 174 -2.71 -5.61 -10.40
N ILE A 175 -1.67 -6.36 -10.03
CA ILE A 175 -1.79 -7.54 -9.15
C ILE A 175 -2.08 -7.08 -7.71
N ARG A 176 -1.37 -6.05 -7.24
CA ARG A 176 -1.63 -5.47 -5.92
C ARG A 176 -3.05 -4.93 -5.84
N GLU A 177 -3.46 -4.13 -6.82
CA GLU A 177 -4.78 -3.50 -6.84
C GLU A 177 -5.89 -4.55 -6.80
N ALA A 178 -5.78 -5.60 -7.60
CA ALA A 178 -6.74 -6.71 -7.61
C ALA A 178 -6.77 -7.52 -6.30
N HIS A 179 -5.63 -7.63 -5.59
CA HIS A 179 -5.59 -8.24 -4.26
C HIS A 179 -6.25 -7.35 -3.20
N GLU A 180 -5.98 -6.05 -3.23
CA GLU A 180 -6.49 -5.07 -2.27
C GLU A 180 -7.99 -4.77 -2.48
N SER A 181 -8.47 -4.81 -3.72
CA SER A 181 -9.90 -4.67 -4.07
C SER A 181 -10.72 -5.91 -3.74
N GLY A 182 -10.05 -7.05 -3.52
CA GLY A 182 -10.69 -8.34 -3.26
C GLY A 182 -11.13 -9.10 -4.52
N ASP A 183 -10.64 -8.73 -5.71
CA ASP A 183 -10.89 -9.46 -6.95
C ASP A 183 -10.30 -10.88 -6.90
N PHE A 184 -9.15 -11.02 -6.23
CA PHE A 184 -8.63 -12.32 -5.77
C PHE A 184 -7.83 -12.15 -4.47
N HIS A 185 -7.49 -13.27 -3.83
CA HIS A 185 -6.68 -13.29 -2.63
C HIS A 185 -5.37 -14.04 -2.88
N ILE A 186 -4.23 -13.41 -2.57
CA ILE A 186 -2.92 -14.07 -2.58
C ILE A 186 -2.67 -14.57 -1.17
N HIS A 187 -2.55 -15.88 -1.02
CA HIS A 187 -2.30 -16.50 0.27
C HIS A 187 -0.84 -16.34 0.70
N ASP A 188 -0.63 -16.31 2.02
CA ASP A 188 0.68 -16.45 2.68
C ASP A 188 1.72 -15.38 2.33
N LEU A 189 1.26 -14.17 1.99
CA LEU A 189 2.11 -13.02 1.73
C LEU A 189 3.01 -12.62 2.91
N GLY A 190 2.77 -13.15 4.11
CA GLY A 190 3.62 -12.91 5.27
C GLY A 190 4.98 -13.60 5.27
N THR A 191 5.26 -14.49 4.30
CA THR A 191 6.50 -15.27 4.25
C THR A 191 7.27 -15.02 2.94
N LEU A 192 8.60 -14.93 3.03
CA LEU A 192 9.51 -14.87 1.87
C LEU A 192 10.03 -16.27 1.51
N GLY A 193 9.12 -17.20 1.26
CA GLY A 193 9.44 -18.61 1.14
C GLY A 193 8.35 -19.42 0.47
N PRO A 194 8.55 -20.75 0.32
CA PRO A 194 7.52 -21.64 -0.20
C PRO A 194 6.32 -21.72 0.76
N TYR A 195 5.19 -22.14 0.20
CA TYR A 195 3.99 -22.42 1.00
C TYR A 195 4.20 -23.64 1.89
N CYS A 196 4.18 -24.85 1.32
CA CYS A 196 4.36 -26.10 2.08
C CYS A 196 5.62 -26.83 1.62
N VAL A 197 6.17 -27.67 2.50
CA VAL A 197 7.34 -28.50 2.18
C VAL A 197 7.14 -29.94 2.62
N GLY A 198 7.29 -30.86 1.67
CA GLY A 198 7.43 -32.29 1.95
C GLY A 198 8.91 -32.65 2.00
N TRP A 199 9.37 -33.11 3.16
CA TRP A 199 10.76 -33.46 3.39
C TRP A 199 10.98 -34.96 3.19
N ASP A 200 12.14 -35.31 2.62
CA ASP A 200 12.57 -36.69 2.49
C ASP A 200 13.21 -37.17 3.80
N LEU A 201 12.48 -38.02 4.52
CA LEU A 201 12.99 -38.61 5.76
C LEU A 201 14.18 -39.54 5.49
N ALA A 202 14.25 -40.19 4.34
CA ALA A 202 15.36 -41.07 4.02
C ALA A 202 16.68 -40.28 3.96
N ASP A 203 16.68 -39.09 3.38
CA ASP A 203 17.85 -38.21 3.36
C ASP A 203 18.31 -37.85 4.78
N LEU A 204 17.38 -37.44 5.65
CA LEU A 204 17.67 -37.16 7.05
C LEU A 204 18.25 -38.38 7.78
N LEU A 205 17.78 -39.60 7.49
CA LEU A 205 18.27 -40.83 8.11
C LEU A 205 19.65 -41.25 7.59
N HIS A 206 19.95 -41.04 6.30
CA HIS A 206 21.22 -41.44 5.69
C HIS A 206 22.33 -40.42 5.87
N VAL A 207 21.98 -39.13 5.85
CA VAL A 207 22.93 -38.01 5.96
C VAL A 207 22.97 -37.49 7.39
N GLY A 208 21.88 -37.53 8.15
CA GLY A 208 21.78 -36.87 9.45
C GLY A 208 21.57 -35.36 9.31
N PHE A 209 21.21 -34.68 10.40
CA PHE A 209 20.86 -33.27 10.36
C PHE A 209 22.10 -32.36 10.29
N ARG A 210 22.39 -31.77 9.12
CA ARG A 210 23.61 -30.98 8.84
C ARG A 210 23.41 -29.94 7.73
N GLY A 211 24.45 -29.17 7.40
CA GLY A 211 24.49 -28.29 6.21
C GLY A 211 24.57 -26.79 6.51
N VAL A 212 24.49 -26.38 7.78
CA VAL A 212 24.51 -24.96 8.16
C VAL A 212 25.85 -24.61 8.80
N ARG A 213 26.62 -23.74 8.13
CA ARG A 213 27.95 -23.32 8.57
C ARG A 213 27.88 -22.70 9.98
N GLY A 214 28.75 -23.17 10.87
CA GLY A 214 28.86 -22.63 12.23
C GLY A 214 27.75 -23.07 13.19
N LYS A 215 26.89 -24.02 12.79
CA LYS A 215 25.93 -24.69 13.68
C LYS A 215 26.38 -26.11 13.98
N VAL A 216 25.89 -26.65 15.10
CA VAL A 216 26.15 -28.04 15.48
C VAL A 216 25.40 -28.96 14.52
N GLU A 217 26.10 -29.98 14.03
CA GLU A 217 25.54 -30.97 13.10
C GLU A 217 25.44 -32.35 13.75
N SER A 218 24.47 -33.13 13.30
CA SER A 218 24.25 -34.51 13.74
C SER A 218 24.60 -35.50 12.62
N ARG A 219 25.33 -36.55 13.01
CA ARG A 219 25.53 -37.72 12.15
C ARG A 219 24.24 -38.55 12.04
N PRO A 220 24.13 -39.46 11.06
CA PRO A 220 23.01 -40.37 10.92
C PRO A 220 22.64 -41.06 12.25
N PRO A 221 21.35 -41.14 12.60
CA PRO A 221 20.91 -41.80 13.83
C PRO A 221 21.19 -43.30 13.76
N ARG A 222 21.61 -43.90 14.88
CA ARG A 222 21.84 -45.35 15.01
C ARG A 222 20.80 -46.08 15.86
N HIS A 223 19.90 -45.32 16.48
CA HIS A 223 18.82 -45.83 17.32
C HIS A 223 17.54 -45.07 16.99
N PHE A 224 16.41 -45.76 17.06
CA PHE A 224 15.08 -45.19 16.77
C PHE A 224 14.80 -43.91 17.56
N ARG A 225 15.08 -43.89 18.86
CA ARG A 225 14.94 -42.68 19.70
C ARG A 225 15.74 -41.50 19.15
N THR A 226 16.95 -41.72 18.65
CA THR A 226 17.78 -40.65 18.07
C THR A 226 17.20 -40.17 16.74
N ALA A 227 16.65 -41.06 15.92
CA ALA A 227 16.00 -40.70 14.66
C ALA A 227 14.77 -39.80 14.90
N LEU A 228 13.94 -40.15 15.90
CA LEU A 228 12.80 -39.32 16.31
C LEU A 228 13.24 -37.94 16.81
N LEU A 229 14.26 -37.87 17.66
CA LEU A 229 14.75 -36.59 18.18
C LEU A 229 15.36 -35.71 17.08
N GLN A 230 16.09 -36.31 16.13
CA GLN A 230 16.60 -35.57 14.97
C GLN A 230 15.46 -35.07 14.08
N THR A 231 14.43 -35.89 13.86
CA THR A 231 13.21 -35.52 13.12
C THR A 231 12.49 -34.32 13.75
N VAL A 232 12.28 -34.35 15.07
CA VAL A 232 11.65 -33.24 15.79
C VAL A 232 12.48 -31.97 15.69
N ASN A 233 13.80 -32.06 15.89
CA ASN A 233 14.69 -30.90 15.77
C ASN A 233 14.73 -30.35 14.34
N PHE A 234 14.70 -31.23 13.34
CA PHE A 234 14.69 -30.86 11.94
C PHE A 234 13.45 -30.04 11.60
N LEU A 235 12.25 -30.56 11.90
CA LEU A 235 10.98 -29.86 11.68
C LEU A 235 10.91 -28.55 12.48
N TYR A 236 11.33 -28.56 13.75
CA TYR A 236 11.32 -27.35 14.58
C TYR A 236 12.25 -26.27 14.05
N THR A 237 13.41 -26.65 13.52
CA THR A 237 14.36 -25.69 12.94
C THR A 237 13.82 -25.09 11.65
N LEU A 238 13.18 -25.91 10.82
CA LEU A 238 12.72 -25.51 9.49
C LEU A 238 11.31 -24.90 9.50
N GLN A 239 10.55 -25.00 10.59
CA GLN A 239 9.16 -24.48 10.66
C GLN A 239 9.01 -23.01 10.26
N GLY A 240 10.07 -22.20 10.39
CA GLY A 240 10.07 -20.79 9.99
C GLY A 240 10.48 -20.52 8.54
N GLU A 241 10.87 -21.54 7.78
CA GLU A 241 11.36 -21.42 6.39
C GLU A 241 10.24 -21.61 5.35
N ALA A 242 9.03 -21.97 5.78
CA ALA A 242 7.85 -22.12 4.92
C ALA A 242 6.61 -21.61 5.65
N ALA A 243 5.61 -21.12 4.91
CA ALA A 243 4.42 -20.51 5.51
C ALA A 243 3.44 -21.54 6.09
N GLY A 244 3.34 -22.68 5.41
CA GLY A 244 2.34 -23.71 5.61
C GLY A 244 2.91 -25.00 6.19
N ALA A 245 2.24 -26.10 5.86
CA ALA A 245 2.53 -27.41 6.43
C ALA A 245 3.92 -27.94 6.04
N GLN A 246 4.57 -28.57 7.02
CA GLN A 246 5.77 -29.36 6.81
C GLN A 246 5.50 -30.81 7.15
N ALA A 247 5.82 -31.69 6.21
CA ALA A 247 5.50 -33.11 6.33
C ALA A 247 6.72 -33.97 6.04
N LEU A 248 6.76 -35.15 6.64
CA LEU A 248 7.71 -36.21 6.30
C LEU A 248 6.94 -37.34 5.63
N SER A 249 7.47 -37.82 4.51
CA SER A 249 6.87 -38.95 3.80
C SER A 249 7.37 -40.28 4.39
N ASN A 250 6.52 -41.31 4.31
CA ASN A 250 6.88 -42.71 4.60
C ASN A 250 7.47 -42.95 6.00
N VAL A 251 7.00 -42.21 7.01
CA VAL A 251 7.47 -42.30 8.40
C VAL A 251 7.35 -43.72 8.96
N ASP A 252 6.24 -44.39 8.68
CA ASP A 252 5.97 -45.78 9.08
C ASP A 252 6.95 -46.77 8.46
N THR A 253 7.26 -46.60 7.17
CA THR A 253 8.12 -47.51 6.41
C THR A 253 9.59 -47.30 6.74
N LEU A 254 10.01 -46.04 6.88
CA LEU A 254 11.42 -45.69 7.09
C LEU A 254 11.88 -45.79 8.55
N LEU A 255 10.94 -45.86 9.50
CA LEU A 255 11.25 -46.01 10.92
C LEU A 255 10.82 -47.35 11.52
N ALA A 256 10.34 -48.30 10.70
CA ALA A 256 9.99 -49.66 11.11
C ALA A 256 11.19 -50.49 11.57
#